data_AF-A0A7W2TD51-F1
#
_entry.id   AF-A0A7W2TD51-F1
#
_cell.length_a   1.000
_cell.length_b   1.000
_cell.length_c   1.000
_cell.angle_alpha   90.00
_cell.angle_beta   90.00
_cell.angle_gamma   90.00
#
_symmetry.space_group_name_H-M   'P 1'
#
loop_
_entity.id
_entity.type
_entity.pdbx_description
1 polymer ?
#
loop_
_entity_poly.entity_id
_entity_poly.type
_entity_poly.pdbx_seq_one_letter_code
_entity_poly.pdbx_strand_id
1 'polypeptide(L)'
;MPLNEALAVQGDISIKIDYSQYTLEDLLDVKVNIDKDKYPENFAEIMCELSKRDHELEQFNNEIKEEAEVRKGIMKVSCSYKRVVGVFLFSFIGSLPVVLSTEPSILKGLDKFYSALILLMTGSPLLHSFRSGWTLSRHGIVTVTEDVFSFTIMQLFYGYVFSLILLLTIARWP
;
A
#
# COMPACT_ATOMS: atom_id res chain seq x y z
N MET A 1 15.25 9.84 29.30
CA MET A 1 15.18 11.12 28.56
C MET A 1 15.54 10.82 27.13
N PRO A 2 14.76 11.23 26.12
CA PRO A 2 15.11 11.00 24.71
C PRO A 2 16.42 11.71 24.34
N LEU A 3 17.23 11.10 23.48
CA LEU A 3 18.57 11.59 23.14
C LEU A 3 18.55 13.03 22.58
N ASN A 4 17.53 13.34 21.77
CA ASN A 4 17.30 14.68 21.21
C ASN A 4 17.05 15.75 22.28
N GLU A 5 16.34 15.40 23.37
CA GLU A 5 16.14 16.32 24.50
C GLU A 5 17.43 16.46 25.32
N ALA A 6 18.20 15.39 25.49
CA ALA A 6 19.47 15.42 26.24
C ALA A 6 20.50 16.34 25.57
N LEU A 7 20.58 16.31 24.23
CA LEU A 7 21.45 17.18 23.43
C LEU A 7 21.03 18.66 23.49
N ALA A 8 19.73 18.94 23.61
CA ALA A 8 19.23 20.32 23.75
C ALA A 8 19.56 20.93 25.12
N VAL A 9 19.51 20.12 26.19
CA VAL A 9 19.78 20.57 27.57
C VAL A 9 21.29 20.77 27.82
N GLN A 10 22.15 20.05 27.11
CA GLN A 10 23.61 20.19 27.22
C GLN A 10 24.14 21.56 26.76
N GLY A 11 23.32 22.34 26.04
CA GLY A 11 23.66 23.71 25.62
C GLY A 11 23.88 24.70 26.78
N ASP A 12 23.37 24.40 27.98
CA ASP A 12 23.46 25.31 29.15
C ASP A 12 24.24 24.72 30.36
N ILE A 13 24.54 23.41 30.38
CA ILE A 13 25.27 22.76 31.49
C ILE A 13 26.15 21.62 30.95
N SER A 14 27.40 21.53 31.43
CA SER A 14 28.40 20.48 31.11
C SER A 14 28.00 19.08 31.64
N ILE A 15 26.90 18.52 31.15
CA ILE A 15 26.48 17.14 31.42
C ILE A 15 27.10 16.25 30.35
N LYS A 16 27.91 15.28 30.74
CA LYS A 16 28.44 14.27 29.82
C LYS A 16 27.36 13.23 29.54
N ILE A 17 26.98 13.05 28.27
CA ILE A 17 25.96 12.08 27.86
C ILE A 17 26.61 10.69 27.74
N ASP A 18 26.00 9.68 28.37
CA ASP A 18 26.40 8.28 28.19
C ASP A 18 25.60 7.66 27.04
N TYR A 19 26.20 7.62 25.84
CA TYR A 19 25.57 7.09 24.63
C TYR A 19 25.31 5.57 24.67
N SER A 20 25.91 4.84 25.62
CA SER A 20 25.71 3.39 25.73
C SER A 20 24.28 3.01 26.12
N GLN A 21 23.55 3.93 26.75
CA GLN A 21 22.19 3.70 27.28
C GLN A 21 21.08 3.87 26.25
N TYR A 22 21.40 4.35 25.04
CA TYR A 22 20.43 4.64 23.99
C TYR A 22 20.34 3.49 22.99
N THR A 23 19.16 3.33 22.37
CA THR A 23 18.94 2.27 21.37
C THR A 23 19.69 2.58 20.08
N LEU A 24 19.86 1.55 19.25
CA LEU A 24 20.49 1.73 17.95
C LEU A 24 19.67 2.68 17.05
N GLU A 25 18.34 2.64 17.10
CA GLU A 25 17.49 3.57 16.34
C GLU A 25 17.68 5.01 16.79
N ASP A 26 17.75 5.27 18.10
CA ASP A 26 17.97 6.60 18.65
C ASP A 26 19.33 7.17 18.18
N LEU A 27 20.39 6.36 18.24
CA LEU A 27 21.72 6.78 17.80
C LEU A 27 21.77 7.06 16.28
N LEU A 28 21.03 6.28 15.48
CA LEU A 28 20.94 6.48 14.03
C LEU A 28 20.11 7.71 13.65
N ASP A 29 19.00 7.96 14.33
CA ASP A 29 18.17 9.16 14.13
C ASP A 29 18.98 10.43 14.44
N VAL A 30 19.65 10.43 15.60
CA VAL A 30 20.48 11.57 16.02
C VAL A 30 21.66 11.77 15.10
N LYS A 31 22.32 10.70 14.62
CA LYS A 31 23.40 10.82 13.63
C LYS A 31 22.98 11.56 12.36
N VAL A 32 21.73 11.41 11.93
CA VAL A 32 21.19 12.09 10.74
C VAL A 32 20.86 13.56 11.03
N ASN A 33 20.38 13.85 12.25
CA ASN A 33 19.81 15.15 12.60
C ASN A 33 20.75 16.09 13.38
N ILE A 34 21.85 15.58 13.93
CA ILE A 34 22.78 16.39 14.74
C ILE A 34 23.56 17.39 13.89
N ASP A 35 23.62 18.63 14.38
CA ASP A 35 24.46 19.68 13.81
C ASP A 35 25.93 19.42 14.17
N LYS A 36 26.68 18.92 13.19
CA LYS A 36 28.08 18.50 13.34
C LYS A 36 29.03 19.67 13.55
N ASP A 37 28.67 20.84 13.03
CA ASP A 37 29.49 22.04 13.15
C ASP A 37 29.32 22.67 14.53
N LYS A 38 28.11 22.56 15.09
CA LYS A 38 27.79 23.04 16.44
C LYS A 38 28.19 22.06 17.56
N TYR A 39 28.12 20.75 17.32
CA TYR A 39 28.39 19.71 18.33
C TYR A 39 29.35 18.60 17.84
N PRO A 40 30.60 18.93 17.50
CA PRO A 40 31.55 17.97 16.92
C PRO A 40 31.95 16.84 17.87
N GLU A 41 32.08 17.11 19.17
CA GLU A 41 32.48 16.11 20.17
C GLU A 41 31.39 15.05 20.39
N ASN A 42 30.13 15.49 20.49
CA ASN A 42 28.97 14.60 20.60
C ASN A 42 28.85 13.71 19.35
N PHE A 43 29.06 14.29 18.17
CA PHE A 43 29.06 13.52 16.93
C PHE A 43 30.16 12.45 16.91
N ALA A 44 31.37 12.78 17.39
CA ALA A 44 32.47 11.82 17.49
C ALA A 44 32.17 10.68 18.47
N GLU A 45 31.58 10.97 19.63
CA GLU A 45 31.20 9.96 20.62
C GLU A 45 30.07 9.04 20.10
N ILE A 46 29.07 9.58 19.41
CA ILE A 46 28.00 8.79 18.75
C ILE A 46 28.59 7.86 17.69
N MET A 47 29.50 8.36 16.85
CA MET A 47 30.15 7.54 15.82
C MET A 47 31.05 6.45 16.44
N CYS A 48 31.72 6.74 17.55
CA CYS A 48 32.49 5.76 18.30
C CYS A 48 31.58 4.66 18.87
N GLU A 49 30.45 5.02 19.47
CA GLU A 49 29.51 4.05 20.01
C GLU A 49 28.86 3.19 18.92
N LEU A 50 28.48 3.80 17.78
CA LEU A 50 27.98 3.06 16.62
C LEU A 50 29.02 2.07 16.08
N SER A 51 30.31 2.43 16.06
CA SER A 51 31.37 1.52 15.59
C SER A 51 31.60 0.31 16.51
N LYS A 52 31.28 0.43 17.81
CA LYS A 52 31.31 -0.73 18.72
C LYS A 52 30.17 -1.70 18.48
N ARG A 53 29.10 -1.22 17.84
CA ARG A 53 27.84 -1.96 17.57
C ARG A 53 27.71 -2.38 16.11
N ASP A 54 28.82 -2.53 15.39
CA ASP A 54 28.82 -2.94 13.98
C ASP A 54 28.00 -4.22 13.72
N HIS A 55 28.04 -5.19 14.65
CA HIS A 55 27.24 -6.41 14.55
C HIS A 55 25.73 -6.16 14.68
N GLU A 56 25.30 -5.28 15.59
CA GLU A 56 23.89 -4.89 15.75
C GLU A 56 23.40 -4.09 14.52
N LEU A 57 24.28 -3.25 13.94
CA LEU A 57 24.02 -2.56 12.68
C LEU A 57 23.83 -3.52 11.50
N GLU A 58 24.63 -4.57 11.44
CA GLU A 58 24.49 -5.60 10.40
C GLU A 58 23.20 -6.39 10.57
N GLN A 59 22.84 -6.77 11.81
CA GLN A 59 21.57 -7.42 12.12
C GLN A 59 20.37 -6.53 11.77
N PHE A 60 20.36 -5.27 12.21
CA PHE A 60 19.31 -4.31 11.90
C PHE A 60 19.13 -4.09 10.39
N ASN A 61 20.24 -3.97 9.65
CA ASN A 61 20.19 -3.87 8.18
C ASN A 61 19.67 -5.15 7.52
N ASN A 62 20.00 -6.32 8.07
CA ASN A 62 19.50 -7.59 7.57
C ASN A 62 18.01 -7.76 7.87
N GLU A 63 17.53 -7.37 9.05
CA GLU A 63 16.10 -7.34 9.40
C GLU A 63 15.32 -6.42 8.46
N ILE A 64 15.82 -5.20 8.20
CA ILE A 64 15.20 -4.28 7.23
C ILE A 64 15.17 -4.88 5.82
N LYS A 65 16.25 -5.54 5.39
CA LYS A 65 16.29 -6.21 4.08
C LYS A 65 15.32 -7.38 4.01
N GLU A 66 15.25 -8.18 5.06
CA GLU A 66 14.37 -9.34 5.14
C GLU A 66 12.90 -8.91 5.17
N GLU A 67 12.54 -7.87 5.94
CA GLU A 67 11.21 -7.25 5.89
C GLU A 67 10.89 -6.70 4.49
N ALA A 68 11.86 -6.06 3.84
CA ALA A 68 11.68 -5.55 2.47
C ALA A 68 11.52 -6.69 1.45
N GLU A 69 12.21 -7.81 1.62
CA GLU A 69 12.09 -9.00 0.78
C GLU A 69 10.78 -9.76 1.01
N VAL A 70 10.35 -9.89 2.26
CA VAL A 70 9.03 -10.44 2.63
C VAL A 70 7.92 -9.57 2.03
N ARG A 71 8.01 -8.23 2.14
CA ARG A 71 7.08 -7.30 1.47
C ARG A 71 7.09 -7.45 -0.06
N LYS A 72 8.26 -7.64 -0.67
CA LYS A 72 8.37 -7.90 -2.12
C LYS A 72 7.78 -9.26 -2.53
N GLY A 73 7.87 -10.27 -1.67
CA GLY A 73 7.31 -11.61 -1.88
C GLY A 73 5.78 -11.64 -1.79
N ILE A 74 5.21 -10.91 -0.83
CA ILE A 74 3.74 -10.80 -0.64
C ILE A 74 3.06 -10.10 -1.84
N MET A 75 3.78 -9.21 -2.54
CA MET A 75 3.26 -8.42 -3.65
C MET A 75 3.05 -9.20 -4.97
N LYS A 76 3.34 -10.50 -5.03
CA LYS A 76 3.41 -11.28 -6.30
C LYS A 76 2.40 -12.42 -6.46
N VAL A 77 1.30 -12.46 -5.71
CA VAL A 77 0.29 -13.51 -5.92
C VAL A 77 -0.83 -12.98 -6.82
N SER A 78 -0.65 -13.10 -8.14
CA SER A 78 -1.74 -12.89 -9.10
C SER A 78 -2.93 -13.78 -8.75
N CYS A 79 -4.16 -13.28 -8.89
CA CYS A 79 -5.35 -14.08 -8.67
C CYS A 79 -5.36 -15.32 -9.58
N SER A 80 -5.72 -16.48 -9.04
CA SER A 80 -5.91 -17.70 -9.83
C SER A 80 -6.94 -17.47 -10.94
N TYR A 81 -6.71 -18.03 -12.13
CA TYR A 81 -7.64 -17.93 -13.26
C TYR A 81 -9.06 -18.39 -12.88
N LYS A 82 -9.20 -19.39 -12.00
CA LYS A 82 -10.50 -19.86 -11.50
C LYS A 82 -11.26 -18.76 -10.78
N ARG A 83 -10.56 -17.93 -10.00
CA ARG A 83 -11.14 -16.79 -9.29
C ARG A 83 -11.57 -15.70 -10.26
N VAL A 84 -10.72 -15.38 -11.24
CA VAL A 84 -11.03 -14.39 -12.28
C VAL A 84 -12.32 -14.79 -13.01
N VAL A 85 -12.38 -16.03 -13.50
CA VAL A 85 -13.57 -16.58 -14.17
C VAL A 85 -14.79 -16.57 -13.24
N GLY A 86 -14.61 -16.98 -11.97
CA GLY A 86 -15.68 -16.96 -10.97
C GLY A 86 -16.27 -15.56 -10.76
N VAL A 87 -15.43 -14.56 -10.50
CA VAL A 87 -15.87 -13.17 -10.32
C VAL A 87 -16.62 -12.67 -11.55
N PHE A 88 -16.10 -12.89 -12.76
CA PHE A 88 -16.80 -12.48 -13.98
C PHE A 88 -18.15 -13.18 -14.14
N LEU A 89 -18.24 -14.49 -13.91
CA LEU A 89 -19.50 -15.24 -14.01
C LEU A 89 -20.54 -14.76 -12.98
N PHE A 90 -20.16 -14.61 -11.71
CA PHE A 90 -21.05 -14.13 -10.66
C PHE A 90 -21.53 -12.70 -10.93
N SER A 91 -20.63 -11.81 -11.33
CA SER A 91 -20.97 -10.45 -11.69
C SER A 91 -21.89 -10.37 -12.92
N PHE A 92 -21.62 -11.19 -13.95
CA PHE A 92 -22.45 -11.25 -15.15
C PHE A 92 -23.86 -11.75 -14.84
N ILE A 93 -23.99 -12.89 -14.15
CA ILE A 93 -25.28 -13.46 -13.75
C ILE A 93 -26.03 -12.49 -12.84
N GLY A 94 -25.36 -11.86 -11.88
CA GLY A 94 -25.99 -10.89 -10.99
C GLY A 94 -26.51 -9.65 -11.72
N SER A 95 -25.81 -9.19 -12.75
CA SER A 95 -26.22 -8.01 -13.54
C SER A 95 -27.34 -8.28 -14.54
N LEU A 96 -27.52 -9.54 -14.97
CA LEU A 96 -28.44 -9.92 -16.04
C LEU A 96 -29.92 -9.58 -15.75
N PRO A 97 -30.49 -9.85 -14.55
CA PRO A 97 -31.88 -9.50 -14.26
C PRO A 97 -32.19 -8.00 -14.39
N VAL A 98 -31.23 -7.15 -14.00
CA VAL A 98 -31.38 -5.68 -14.08
C VAL A 98 -31.47 -5.24 -15.54
N VAL A 99 -30.58 -5.76 -16.38
CA VAL A 99 -30.56 -5.46 -17.82
C VAL A 99 -31.86 -5.91 -18.48
N LEU A 100 -32.31 -7.13 -18.18
CA LEU A 100 -33.55 -7.69 -18.74
C LEU A 100 -34.81 -6.95 -18.30
N SER A 101 -34.80 -6.33 -17.12
CA SER A 101 -35.94 -5.57 -16.59
C SER A 101 -35.97 -4.13 -17.07
N THR A 102 -34.92 -3.64 -17.75
CA THR A 102 -34.86 -2.25 -18.19
C THR A 102 -35.38 -2.11 -19.62
N GLU A 103 -36.22 -1.11 -19.86
CA GLU A 103 -36.73 -0.85 -21.20
C GLU A 103 -35.59 -0.60 -22.20
N PRO A 104 -35.67 -1.19 -23.41
CA PRO A 104 -34.66 -0.99 -24.44
C PRO A 104 -34.78 0.43 -25.01
N SER A 105 -33.72 1.21 -24.85
CA SER A 105 -33.56 2.54 -25.43
C SER A 105 -32.18 2.63 -26.09
N ILE A 106 -32.08 3.37 -27.20
CA ILE A 106 -30.82 3.52 -27.94
C ILE A 106 -29.91 4.50 -27.20
N LEU A 107 -28.65 4.11 -27.00
CA LEU A 107 -27.65 5.00 -26.41
C LEU A 107 -27.34 6.17 -27.35
N LYS A 108 -27.47 7.41 -26.87
CA LYS A 108 -27.10 8.61 -27.62
C LYS A 108 -25.60 8.91 -27.47
N GLY A 109 -25.08 9.83 -28.30
CA GLY A 109 -23.63 10.06 -28.44
C GLY A 109 -22.86 10.24 -27.12
N LEU A 110 -23.33 11.12 -26.22
CA LEU A 110 -22.69 11.34 -24.92
C LEU A 110 -22.81 10.13 -23.99
N ASP A 111 -23.92 9.40 -24.05
CA ASP A 111 -24.12 8.20 -23.23
C ASP A 111 -23.08 7.12 -23.57
N LYS A 112 -22.67 7.01 -24.84
CA LYS A 112 -21.60 6.08 -25.27
C LYS A 112 -20.26 6.44 -24.65
N PHE A 113 -19.96 7.73 -24.57
CA PHE A 113 -18.75 8.22 -23.92
C PHE A 113 -18.76 7.91 -22.42
N TYR A 114 -19.88 8.19 -21.73
CA TYR A 114 -20.00 7.89 -20.30
C TYR A 114 -19.93 6.39 -20.01
N SER A 115 -20.58 5.55 -20.81
CA SER A 115 -20.44 4.10 -20.70
C SER A 115 -19.00 3.64 -20.85
N ALA A 116 -18.28 4.13 -21.86
CA ALA A 116 -16.86 3.81 -22.05
C ALA A 116 -16.01 4.29 -20.86
N LEU A 117 -16.27 5.50 -20.35
CA LEU A 117 -15.57 6.04 -19.19
C LEU A 117 -15.80 5.17 -17.94
N ILE A 118 -17.04 4.77 -17.67
CA ILE A 118 -17.38 3.93 -16.51
C ILE A 118 -16.74 2.54 -16.65
N LEU A 119 -16.73 1.95 -17.85
CA LEU A 119 -16.03 0.68 -18.11
C LEU A 119 -14.54 0.78 -17.80
N LEU A 120 -13.88 1.89 -18.15
CA LEU A 120 -12.47 2.11 -17.81
C LEU A 120 -12.28 2.31 -16.30
N MET A 121 -13.15 3.11 -15.66
CA MET A 121 -13.06 3.40 -14.23
C MET A 121 -13.34 2.19 -13.34
N THR A 122 -14.10 1.20 -13.82
CA THR A 122 -14.43 -0.03 -13.07
C THR A 122 -13.56 -1.21 -13.50
N GLY A 123 -13.24 -1.31 -14.78
CA GLY A 123 -12.41 -2.36 -15.35
C GLY A 123 -10.93 -2.23 -14.97
N SER A 124 -10.38 -1.01 -14.94
CA SER A 124 -8.96 -0.82 -14.60
C SER A 124 -8.63 -1.21 -13.15
N PRO A 125 -9.42 -0.78 -12.13
CA PRO A 125 -9.22 -1.25 -10.76
C PRO A 125 -9.44 -2.76 -10.61
N LEU A 126 -10.42 -3.33 -11.32
CA LEU A 126 -10.68 -4.77 -11.30
C LEU A 126 -9.50 -5.57 -11.89
N LEU A 127 -8.97 -5.16 -13.04
CA LEU A 127 -7.82 -5.80 -13.67
C LEU A 127 -6.57 -5.65 -12.81
N HIS A 128 -6.35 -4.46 -12.26
CA HIS A 128 -5.25 -4.21 -11.33
C HIS A 128 -5.38 -5.09 -10.08
N SER A 129 -6.59 -5.25 -9.54
CA SER A 129 -6.86 -6.15 -8.40
C SER A 129 -6.53 -7.60 -8.73
N PHE A 130 -6.86 -8.09 -9.93
CA PHE A 130 -6.49 -9.46 -10.34
C PHE A 130 -4.99 -9.65 -10.50
N ARG A 131 -4.29 -8.67 -11.05
CA ARG A 131 -2.85 -8.76 -11.33
C ARG A 131 -2.00 -8.59 -10.08
N SER A 132 -2.32 -7.58 -9.27
CA SER A 132 -1.48 -7.12 -8.16
C SER A 132 -1.98 -7.61 -6.80
N GLY A 133 -3.16 -8.24 -6.72
CA GLY A 133 -3.72 -8.74 -5.46
C GLY A 133 -4.07 -7.63 -4.47
N TRP A 134 -4.30 -6.39 -4.96
CA TRP A 134 -4.53 -5.19 -4.15
C TRP A 134 -5.93 -4.60 -4.36
N THR A 135 -6.56 -4.14 -3.27
CA THR A 135 -7.79 -3.32 -3.28
C THR A 135 -7.69 -2.15 -2.31
N LEU A 136 -8.40 -1.05 -2.60
CA LEU A 136 -8.46 0.15 -1.75
C LEU A 136 -9.22 -0.16 -0.44
N SER A 137 -8.60 0.14 0.71
CA SER A 137 -9.22 0.06 2.04
C SER A 137 -8.94 1.34 2.84
N ARG A 138 -9.64 1.53 3.95
CA ARG A 138 -9.54 2.68 4.87
C ARG A 138 -8.12 2.91 5.42
N HIS A 139 -7.28 1.87 5.42
CA HIS A 139 -5.85 1.91 5.81
C HIS A 139 -4.89 1.87 4.59
N GLY A 140 -5.39 2.17 3.40
CA GLY A 140 -4.57 2.40 2.20
C GLY A 140 -4.19 1.16 1.40
N ILE A 141 -4.06 -0.02 2.00
CA ILE A 141 -3.68 -1.24 1.27
C ILE A 141 -4.36 -2.46 1.89
N VAL A 142 -5.20 -3.17 1.12
CA VAL A 142 -5.62 -4.54 1.45
C VAL A 142 -5.06 -5.48 0.41
N THR A 143 -4.22 -6.41 0.89
CA THR A 143 -3.71 -7.52 0.09
C THR A 143 -4.61 -8.74 0.26
N VAL A 144 -4.65 -9.63 -0.74
CA VAL A 144 -5.40 -10.91 -0.66
C VAL A 144 -5.05 -11.71 0.60
N THR A 145 -3.81 -11.63 1.06
CA THR A 145 -3.28 -12.36 2.22
C THR A 145 -3.78 -11.83 3.55
N GLU A 146 -4.13 -10.54 3.65
CA GLU A 146 -4.53 -9.92 4.91
C GLU A 146 -6.05 -9.89 5.10
N ASP A 147 -6.82 -9.64 4.03
CA ASP A 147 -8.29 -9.59 4.11
C ASP A 147 -8.95 -10.12 2.84
N VAL A 148 -9.11 -11.45 2.81
CA VAL A 148 -9.74 -12.19 1.69
C VAL A 148 -11.20 -11.74 1.47
N PHE A 149 -11.91 -11.37 2.53
CA PHE A 149 -13.34 -11.04 2.47
C PHE A 149 -13.57 -9.68 1.82
N SER A 150 -12.95 -8.62 2.36
CA SER A 150 -13.08 -7.26 1.81
C SER A 150 -12.58 -7.21 0.37
N PHE A 151 -11.47 -7.90 0.09
CA PHE A 151 -10.95 -8.01 -1.27
C PHE A 151 -11.96 -8.67 -2.23
N THR A 152 -12.61 -9.77 -1.81
CA THR A 152 -13.61 -10.46 -2.63
C THR A 152 -14.84 -9.60 -2.87
N ILE A 153 -15.31 -8.87 -1.86
CA ILE A 153 -16.44 -7.94 -1.99
C ILE A 153 -16.11 -6.85 -3.01
N MET A 154 -14.92 -6.27 -2.95
CA MET A 154 -14.52 -5.21 -3.89
C MET A 154 -14.45 -5.72 -5.32
N GLN A 155 -13.89 -6.92 -5.54
CA GLN A 155 -13.87 -7.54 -6.87
C GLN A 155 -15.27 -7.82 -7.41
N LEU A 156 -16.18 -8.31 -6.57
CA LEU A 156 -17.58 -8.54 -6.97
C LEU A 156 -18.32 -7.23 -7.25
N PHE A 157 -18.06 -6.17 -6.48
CA PHE A 157 -18.63 -4.84 -6.70
C PHE A 157 -18.18 -4.25 -8.04
N TYR A 158 -16.86 -4.16 -8.27
CA TYR A 158 -16.32 -3.64 -9.52
C TYR A 158 -16.74 -4.51 -10.71
N GLY A 159 -16.71 -5.84 -10.55
CA GLY A 159 -17.19 -6.78 -11.55
C GLY A 159 -18.66 -6.59 -11.88
N TYR A 160 -19.52 -6.40 -10.88
CA TYR A 160 -20.96 -6.20 -11.09
C TYR A 160 -21.24 -4.92 -11.87
N VAL A 161 -20.64 -3.79 -11.46
CA VAL A 161 -20.82 -2.52 -12.17
C VAL A 161 -20.26 -2.61 -13.59
N PHE A 162 -19.08 -3.22 -13.76
CA PHE A 162 -18.48 -3.44 -15.07
C PHE A 162 -19.40 -4.26 -15.98
N SER A 163 -19.86 -5.43 -15.51
CA SER A 163 -20.75 -6.32 -16.27
C SER A 163 -22.09 -5.67 -16.59
N LEU A 164 -22.69 -4.94 -15.65
CA LEU A 164 -23.94 -4.22 -15.85
C LEU A 164 -23.81 -3.18 -16.96
N ILE A 165 -22.77 -2.33 -16.89
CA ILE A 165 -22.54 -1.29 -17.90
C ILE A 165 -22.18 -1.91 -19.24
N LEU A 166 -21.39 -2.99 -19.25
CA LEU A 166 -21.06 -3.71 -20.48
C LEU A 166 -22.31 -4.25 -21.16
N LEU A 167 -23.16 -4.96 -20.42
CA LEU A 167 -24.41 -5.53 -20.93
C LEU A 167 -25.39 -4.45 -21.41
N LEU A 168 -25.58 -3.38 -20.63
CA LEU A 168 -26.43 -2.25 -21.04
C LEU A 168 -25.88 -1.58 -22.31
N THR A 169 -24.57 -1.44 -22.41
CA THR A 169 -23.92 -0.87 -23.60
C THR A 169 -24.13 -1.75 -24.82
N ILE A 170 -23.93 -3.06 -24.70
CA ILE A 170 -24.14 -4.03 -25.79
C ILE A 170 -25.62 -4.05 -26.22
N ALA A 171 -26.54 -4.14 -25.28
CA ALA A 171 -27.98 -4.24 -25.56
C ALA A 171 -28.56 -2.98 -26.21
N ARG A 172 -27.86 -1.84 -26.13
CA ARG A 172 -28.35 -0.52 -26.54
C ARG A 172 -27.44 0.19 -27.55
N TRP A 173 -26.42 -0.50 -28.06
CA TRP A 173 -25.23 0.10 -28.68
C TRP A 173 -25.58 1.03 -29.85
N PRO A 174 -25.82 0.51 -31.05
CA PRO A 174 -26.94 0.98 -31.89
C PRO A 174 -27.47 -0.08 -32.86
#